data_AF-A0A9Q6Z4N4-F1
#
_entry.id   AF-A0A9Q6Z4N4-F1
#
_cell.length_a   1.000
_cell.length_b   1.000
_cell.length_c   1.000
_cell.angle_alpha   90.00
_cell.angle_beta   90.00
_cell.angle_gamma   90.00
#
_symmetry.space_group_name_H-M   'P 1'
#
loop_
_entity.id
_entity.type
_entity.pdbx_description
1 polymer ?
#
loop_
_entity_poly.entity_id
_entity_poly.type
_entity_poly.pdbx_seq_one_letter_code
_entity_poly.pdbx_strand_id
1 'polypeptide(L)'
;MLYRIKTANMNKATPSFIFPILSIGFLVWLLATLAFRFAGQFFFLTESPTILSILYLIVVPSMIFLSLFTFKKFNLIGFEKTAAGILLVLPGMLIDTFAIQFFEAIFPNMPATRAASFGSWLMWAYSIVLVTAIISGVRPKQG
;
A
#
# COMPACT_ATOMS: atom_id res chain seq x y z
N MET A 1 45.31 21.94 17.95
CA MET A 1 44.58 20.64 17.90
C MET A 1 43.38 20.70 18.84
N LEU A 2 42.31 21.39 18.44
CA LEU A 2 41.04 21.46 19.16
C LEU A 2 39.93 21.39 18.11
N TYR A 3 39.65 20.16 17.67
CA TYR A 3 38.53 19.88 16.78
C TYR A 3 37.25 20.05 17.60
N ARG A 4 36.65 21.24 17.50
CA ARG A 4 35.40 21.62 18.14
C ARG A 4 34.31 20.73 17.56
N ILE A 5 33.99 19.65 18.26
CA ILE A 5 32.85 18.78 17.98
C ILE A 5 31.61 19.67 18.04
N LYS A 6 31.15 20.09 16.86
CA LYS A 6 29.86 20.71 16.65
C LYS A 6 28.86 19.61 16.98
N THR A 7 28.35 19.61 18.21
CA THR A 7 27.18 18.87 18.62
C THR A 7 26.07 19.23 17.65
N ALA A 8 25.86 18.37 16.67
CA ALA A 8 24.73 18.46 15.76
C ALA A 8 23.49 18.36 16.64
N ASN A 9 22.74 19.46 16.70
CA ASN A 9 21.39 19.50 17.25
C ASN A 9 20.60 18.33 16.65
N MET A 10 20.45 17.25 17.41
CA MET A 10 19.53 16.15 17.10
C MET A 10 18.10 16.59 17.41
N ASN A 11 17.69 17.74 16.89
CA ASN A 11 16.28 17.96 16.60
C ASN A 11 16.00 17.15 15.34
N LYS A 12 15.86 15.83 15.49
CA LYS A 12 15.28 14.99 14.44
C LYS A 12 13.84 15.45 14.31
N ALA A 13 13.62 16.45 13.45
CA ALA A 13 12.30 16.73 12.92
C ALA A 13 11.81 15.39 12.35
N THR A 14 10.84 14.78 13.03
CA THR A 14 10.11 13.63 12.48
C THR A 14 9.65 14.08 11.09
N PRO A 15 9.91 13.31 10.03
CA PRO A 15 9.48 13.73 8.72
C PRO A 15 7.97 13.92 8.75
N SER A 16 7.49 15.14 8.51
CA SER A 16 6.07 15.51 8.69
C SER A 16 5.11 14.72 7.80
N PHE A 17 5.63 13.91 6.88
CA PHE A 17 4.90 13.06 5.97
C PHE A 17 4.39 11.74 6.58
N ILE A 18 4.90 11.29 7.74
CA ILE A 18 4.58 9.95 8.26
C ILE A 18 3.07 9.75 8.49
N PHE A 19 2.46 10.59 9.34
CA PHE A 19 1.04 10.51 9.65
C PHE A 19 0.13 10.72 8.43
N PRO A 20 0.37 11.72 7.55
CA PRO A 20 -0.39 11.88 6.32
C PRO A 20 -0.35 10.65 5.41
N ILE A 21 0.83 10.04 5.21
CA ILE A 21 0.99 8.90 4.31
C ILE A 21 0.32 7.65 4.91
N LEU A 22 0.48 7.43 6.21
CA LEU A 22 -0.23 6.34 6.91
C LEU A 22 -1.75 6.50 6.80
N SER A 23 -2.25 7.74 6.93
CA SER A 23 -3.68 8.05 6.77
C SER A 23 -4.15 7.78 5.34
N ILE A 24 -3.35 8.14 4.32
CA ILE A 24 -3.66 7.82 2.91
C ILE A 24 -3.73 6.31 2.72
N GLY A 25 -2.75 5.56 3.23
CA GLY A 25 -2.72 4.10 3.17
C GLY A 25 -3.97 3.47 3.80
N PHE A 26 -4.32 3.93 5.01
CA PHE A 26 -5.53 3.51 5.70
C PHE A 26 -6.81 3.84 4.92
N LEU A 27 -6.91 5.03 4.34
CA LEU A 27 -8.08 5.44 3.55
C LEU A 27 -8.21 4.61 2.26
N VAL A 28 -7.10 4.35 1.57
CA VAL A 28 -7.10 3.50 0.36
C VAL A 28 -7.57 2.09 0.72
N TRP A 29 -7.03 1.53 1.80
CA TRP A 29 -7.46 0.24 2.32
C TRP A 29 -8.96 0.26 2.66
N LEU A 30 -9.42 1.24 3.45
CA LEU A 30 -10.81 1.33 3.88
C LEU A 30 -11.77 1.40 2.69
N LEU A 31 -11.46 2.24 1.69
CA LEU A 31 -12.26 2.36 0.47
C LEU A 31 -12.28 1.05 -0.33
N ALA A 32 -11.14 0.36 -0.44
CA ALA A 32 -11.07 -0.94 -1.10
C ALA A 32 -11.89 -1.99 -0.35
N THR A 33 -11.76 -2.09 0.97
CA THR A 33 -12.53 -3.01 1.82
C THR A 33 -14.03 -2.75 1.70
N LEU A 34 -14.47 -1.48 1.72
CA LEU A 34 -15.88 -1.15 1.51
C LEU A 34 -16.34 -1.51 0.10
N ALA A 35 -15.54 -1.25 -0.92
CA ALA A 35 -15.84 -1.65 -2.30
C ALA A 35 -16.01 -3.18 -2.41
N PHE A 36 -15.17 -3.98 -1.76
CA PHE A 36 -15.33 -5.43 -1.74
C PHE A 36 -16.50 -5.89 -0.86
N ARG A 37 -16.76 -5.22 0.26
CA ARG A 37 -17.92 -5.54 1.11
C ARG A 37 -19.26 -5.29 0.44
N PHE A 38 -19.38 -4.26 -0.38
CA PHE A 38 -20.64 -3.93 -1.06
C PHE A 38 -20.72 -4.48 -2.49
N ALA A 39 -19.61 -4.49 -3.22
CA ALA A 39 -19.56 -4.85 -4.63
C ALA A 39 -18.62 -6.04 -4.92
N GLY A 40 -17.97 -6.62 -3.91
CA GLY A 40 -17.06 -7.78 -4.08
C GLY A 40 -17.72 -8.98 -4.73
N GLN A 41 -19.03 -9.12 -4.56
CA GLN A 41 -19.83 -10.08 -5.31
C GLN A 41 -19.70 -9.86 -6.83
N PHE A 42 -19.71 -8.63 -7.35
CA PHE A 42 -19.51 -8.39 -8.79
C PHE A 42 -18.05 -8.60 -9.25
N PHE A 43 -17.07 -8.39 -8.36
CA PHE A 43 -15.66 -8.55 -8.69
C PHE A 43 -15.16 -10.00 -8.59
N PHE A 44 -15.71 -10.78 -7.65
CA PHE A 44 -15.27 -12.15 -7.32
C PHE A 44 -16.35 -13.24 -7.54
N LEU A 45 -17.61 -12.93 -7.88
CA LEU A 45 -18.61 -13.97 -8.27
C LEU A 45 -18.36 -14.54 -9.66
N THR A 46 -17.54 -13.91 -10.48
CA THR A 46 -17.33 -14.45 -11.82
C THR A 46 -16.43 -15.68 -11.72
N GLU A 47 -17.01 -16.87 -11.97
CA GLU A 47 -16.23 -18.07 -12.31
C GLU A 47 -15.35 -17.87 -13.55
N SER A 48 -15.49 -16.73 -14.24
CA SER A 48 -14.65 -16.31 -15.35
C SER A 48 -13.22 -15.95 -14.88
N PRO A 49 -12.21 -16.75 -15.25
CA PRO A 49 -10.81 -16.40 -15.01
C PRO A 49 -10.38 -15.08 -15.67
N THR A 50 -11.12 -14.65 -16.69
CA THR A 50 -10.87 -13.41 -17.44
C THR A 50 -11.07 -12.17 -16.57
N ILE A 51 -12.18 -12.09 -15.81
CA ILE A 51 -12.46 -10.91 -14.96
C ILE A 51 -11.43 -10.80 -13.84
N LEU A 52 -11.08 -11.93 -13.22
CA LEU A 52 -10.02 -11.98 -12.22
C LEU A 52 -8.69 -11.50 -12.82
N SER A 53 -8.31 -11.99 -13.99
CA SER A 53 -7.05 -11.60 -14.65
C SER A 53 -6.99 -10.10 -14.97
N ILE A 54 -8.09 -9.52 -15.45
CA ILE A 54 -8.21 -8.07 -15.68
C ILE A 54 -8.04 -7.29 -14.38
N LEU A 55 -8.62 -7.77 -13.27
CA LEU A 55 -8.48 -7.13 -11.97
C LEU A 55 -7.03 -7.13 -11.47
N TYR A 56 -6.30 -8.23 -11.66
CA TYR A 56 -4.86 -8.31 -11.36
C TYR A 56 -4.02 -7.43 -12.28
N LEU A 57 -4.44 -7.23 -13.53
CA LEU A 57 -3.72 -6.39 -14.47
C LEU A 57 -3.95 -4.90 -14.19
N ILE A 58 -5.17 -4.49 -13.84
CA ILE A 58 -5.53 -3.10 -13.55
C ILE A 58 -4.92 -2.62 -12.24
N VAL A 59 -4.83 -3.49 -11.21
CA VAL A 59 -4.27 -3.08 -9.92
C VAL A 59 -2.79 -2.66 -10.03
N VAL A 60 -2.05 -3.19 -11.01
CA VAL A 60 -0.64 -2.82 -11.24
C VAL A 60 -0.45 -1.33 -11.55
N PRO A 61 -0.98 -0.78 -12.64
CA PRO A 61 -0.86 0.65 -12.92
C PRO A 61 -1.53 1.50 -11.83
N SER A 62 -2.62 1.05 -11.20
CA SER A 62 -3.27 1.77 -10.10
C SER A 62 -2.35 1.94 -8.89
N MET A 63 -1.68 0.87 -8.45
CA MET A 63 -0.79 0.91 -7.29
C MET A 63 0.53 1.64 -7.60
N ILE A 64 1.07 1.49 -8.81
CA ILE A 64 2.24 2.27 -9.25
C ILE A 64 1.89 3.77 -9.24
N PHE A 65 0.75 4.13 -9.83
CA PHE A 65 0.28 5.52 -9.89
C PHE A 65 0.09 6.10 -8.49
N LEU A 66 -0.61 5.38 -7.60
CA LEU A 66 -0.83 5.80 -6.21
C LEU A 66 0.49 6.06 -5.48
N SER A 67 1.47 5.14 -5.64
CA SER A 67 2.78 5.23 -5.01
C SER A 67 3.54 6.47 -5.51
N LEU A 68 3.69 6.60 -6.83
CA LEU A 68 4.42 7.71 -7.44
C LEU A 68 3.75 9.06 -7.18
N PHE A 69 2.42 9.11 -7.23
CA PHE A 69 1.64 10.29 -6.90
C PHE A 69 1.89 10.73 -5.45
N THR A 70 1.86 9.79 -4.50
CA THR A 70 2.14 10.07 -3.10
C THR A 70 3.57 10.58 -2.93
N PHE A 71 4.57 9.91 -3.52
CA PHE A 71 5.96 10.33 -3.42
C PHE A 71 6.19 11.74 -3.99
N LYS A 72 5.54 12.05 -5.12
CA LYS A 72 5.59 13.38 -5.73
C LYS A 72 4.89 14.42 -4.85
N LYS A 73 3.71 14.11 -4.30
CA LYS A 73 2.93 15.03 -3.46
C LYS A 73 3.70 15.48 -2.21
N PHE A 74 4.48 14.59 -1.62
CA PHE A 74 5.30 14.90 -0.44
C PHE A 74 6.76 15.25 -0.77
N ASN A 75 7.12 15.40 -2.06
CA ASN A 75 8.48 15.72 -2.53
C ASN A 75 9.58 14.77 -1.98
N LEU A 76 9.25 13.49 -1.84
CA LEU A 76 10.13 12.52 -1.17
C LEU A 76 11.37 12.19 -2.01
N ILE A 77 12.52 12.05 -1.36
CA ILE A 77 13.80 11.73 -1.99
C ILE A 77 14.46 10.48 -1.41
N GLY A 78 15.11 9.70 -2.28
CA GLY A 78 15.87 8.51 -1.90
C GLY A 78 15.08 7.57 -0.97
N PHE A 79 15.65 7.29 0.20
CA PHE A 79 15.10 6.36 1.19
C PHE A 79 13.73 6.78 1.76
N GLU A 80 13.37 8.06 1.71
CA GLU A 80 12.05 8.54 2.15
C GLU A 80 10.92 7.90 1.33
N LYS A 81 11.16 7.63 0.04
CA LYS A 81 10.19 6.93 -0.82
C LYS A 81 9.96 5.50 -0.37
N THR A 82 11.03 4.80 0.03
CA THR A 82 10.94 3.44 0.58
C THR A 82 10.14 3.44 1.88
N ALA A 83 10.46 4.36 2.80
CA ALA A 83 9.72 4.52 4.06
C ALA A 83 8.24 4.85 3.80
N ALA A 84 7.94 5.74 2.87
CA ALA A 84 6.57 6.08 2.48
C ALA A 84 5.81 4.90 1.87
N GLY A 85 6.46 4.10 1.02
CA GLY A 85 5.85 2.88 0.48
C GLY A 85 5.44 1.90 1.57
N ILE A 86 6.30 1.70 2.57
CA ILE A 86 6.00 0.88 3.76
C ILE A 86 4.81 1.48 4.51
N LEU A 87 4.83 2.79 4.79
CA LEU A 87 3.74 3.48 5.50
C LEU A 87 2.40 3.43 4.76
N LEU A 88 2.41 3.42 3.43
CA LEU A 88 1.20 3.29 2.60
C LEU A 88 0.52 1.91 2.77
N VAL A 89 1.30 0.83 2.87
CA VAL A 89 0.74 -0.53 2.88
C VAL A 89 0.56 -1.10 4.29
N LEU A 90 1.40 -0.70 5.24
CA LEU A 90 1.44 -1.26 6.58
C LEU A 90 0.08 -1.27 7.31
N PRO A 91 -0.71 -0.17 7.35
CA PRO A 91 -2.00 -0.20 8.04
C PRO A 91 -2.96 -1.20 7.38
N GLY A 92 -3.00 -1.24 6.04
CA GLY A 92 -3.84 -2.17 5.31
C GLY A 92 -3.45 -3.63 5.55
N MET A 93 -2.16 -3.96 5.48
CA MET A 93 -1.64 -5.30 5.75
C MET A 93 -2.04 -5.82 7.14
N LEU A 94 -1.88 -4.98 8.17
CA LEU A 94 -2.21 -5.35 9.54
C LEU A 94 -3.70 -5.65 9.70
N ILE A 95 -4.56 -4.79 9.16
CA ILE A 95 -6.01 -4.94 9.32
C ILE A 95 -6.55 -6.07 8.41
N ASP A 96 -5.99 -6.24 7.21
CA ASP A 96 -6.37 -7.32 6.29
C ASP A 96 -6.05 -8.71 6.84
N THR A 97 -5.04 -8.84 7.70
CA THR A 97 -4.79 -10.10 8.40
C THR A 97 -6.03 -10.54 9.19
N PHE A 98 -6.69 -9.61 9.87
CA PHE A 98 -7.96 -9.87 10.55
C PHE A 98 -9.12 -10.01 9.56
N ALA A 99 -9.15 -9.20 8.50
CA ALA A 99 -10.22 -9.27 7.50
C ALA A 99 -10.25 -10.63 6.77
N ILE A 100 -9.08 -11.21 6.49
CA ILE A 100 -8.96 -12.55 5.89
C ILE A 100 -9.27 -13.63 6.92
N GLN A 101 -8.79 -13.49 8.16
CA GLN A 101 -9.10 -14.46 9.23
C GLN A 101 -10.61 -14.55 9.53
N PHE A 102 -11.32 -13.42 9.47
CA PHE A 102 -12.75 -13.33 9.70
C PHE A 102 -13.53 -13.03 8.42
N PHE A 103 -13.08 -13.59 7.29
CA PHE A 103 -13.57 -13.24 5.95
C PHE A 103 -15.09 -13.28 5.82
N GLU A 104 -15.76 -14.35 6.26
CA GLU A 104 -17.21 -14.48 6.15
C GLU A 104 -17.99 -13.42 6.95
N ALA A 105 -17.45 -12.99 8.11
CA ALA A 105 -18.07 -11.95 8.92
C ALA A 105 -17.86 -10.54 8.34
N ILE A 106 -16.72 -10.31 7.70
CA ILE A 106 -16.37 -9.01 7.09
C ILE A 106 -16.95 -8.86 5.67
N PHE A 107 -17.05 -9.96 4.93
CA PHE A 107 -17.54 -10.03 3.56
C PHE A 107 -18.67 -11.07 3.43
N PRO A 108 -19.83 -10.86 4.09
CA PRO A 108 -20.95 -11.80 4.05
C PRO A 108 -21.55 -11.96 2.64
N ASN A 109 -21.20 -11.06 1.72
CA ASN A 109 -21.58 -11.08 0.32
C ASN A 109 -20.71 -12.00 -0.56
N MET A 110 -19.67 -12.65 0.00
CA MET A 110 -18.75 -13.51 -0.74
C MET A 110 -18.59 -14.88 -0.05
N PRO A 111 -18.52 -15.98 -0.82
CA PRO A 111 -18.31 -17.31 -0.23
C PRO A 111 -16.88 -17.46 0.31
N ALA A 112 -16.72 -18.23 1.40
CA ALA A 112 -15.44 -18.48 2.07
C ALA A 112 -14.32 -18.98 1.14
N THR A 113 -14.69 -19.73 0.11
CA THR A 113 -13.75 -20.28 -0.89
C THR A 113 -12.97 -19.20 -1.64
N ARG A 114 -13.44 -17.94 -1.62
CA ARG A 114 -12.78 -16.79 -2.25
C ARG A 114 -11.76 -16.09 -1.35
N ALA A 115 -11.67 -16.44 -0.07
CA ALA A 115 -10.73 -15.81 0.86
C ALA A 115 -9.27 -15.92 0.38
N ALA A 116 -8.88 -17.05 -0.22
CA ALA A 116 -7.54 -17.25 -0.77
C ALA A 116 -7.26 -16.35 -1.99
N SER A 117 -8.21 -16.24 -2.92
CA SER A 117 -8.10 -15.33 -4.08
C SER A 117 -8.05 -13.88 -3.63
N PHE A 118 -8.88 -13.48 -2.67
CA PHE A 118 -8.85 -12.15 -2.08
C PHE A 118 -7.51 -11.84 -1.41
N GLY A 119 -7.01 -12.74 -0.54
CA GLY A 119 -5.73 -12.57 0.13
C GLY A 119 -4.54 -12.50 -0.85
N SER A 120 -4.53 -13.36 -1.88
CA SER A 120 -3.48 -13.28 -2.91
C SER A 120 -3.54 -11.99 -3.72
N TRP A 121 -4.74 -11.45 -3.99
CA TRP A 121 -4.91 -10.17 -4.67
C TRP A 121 -4.40 -8.99 -3.82
N LEU A 122 -4.66 -9.02 -2.51
CA LEU A 122 -4.11 -8.03 -1.57
C LEU A 122 -2.59 -8.09 -1.52
N MET A 123 -2.01 -9.29 -1.38
CA MET A 123 -0.56 -9.49 -1.38
C MET A 123 0.08 -9.00 -2.68
N TRP A 124 -0.60 -9.20 -3.81
CA TRP A 124 -0.18 -8.67 -5.11
C TRP A 124 -0.15 -7.14 -5.12
N ALA A 125 -1.25 -6.48 -4.72
CA ALA A 125 -1.33 -5.02 -4.65
C ALA A 125 -0.24 -4.42 -3.74
N TYR A 126 -0.05 -5.00 -2.56
CA TYR A 126 0.96 -4.56 -1.61
C TYR A 126 2.39 -4.73 -2.11
N SER A 127 2.68 -5.86 -2.76
CA SER A 127 4.00 -6.12 -3.33
C SER A 127 4.36 -5.08 -4.40
N ILE A 128 3.39 -4.67 -5.22
CA ILE A 128 3.60 -3.65 -6.27
C ILE A 128 3.96 -2.31 -5.65
N VAL A 129 3.26 -1.89 -4.59
CA VAL A 129 3.59 -0.63 -3.88
C VAL A 129 5.00 -0.70 -3.30
N LEU A 130 5.35 -1.79 -2.60
CA LEU A 130 6.68 -1.96 -2.00
C LEU A 130 7.80 -2.00 -3.04
N VAL A 131 7.63 -2.77 -4.12
CA VAL A 131 8.58 -2.83 -5.23
C VAL A 131 8.74 -1.46 -5.88
N THR A 132 7.64 -0.75 -6.13
CA THR A 132 7.68 0.61 -6.70
C THR A 132 8.43 1.57 -5.78
N ALA A 133 8.21 1.47 -4.48
CA ALA A 133 8.90 2.28 -3.47
C ALA A 133 10.40 2.00 -3.44
N ILE A 134 10.80 0.73 -3.42
CA ILE A 134 12.20 0.31 -3.43
C ILE A 134 12.90 0.76 -4.71
N ILE A 135 12.33 0.48 -5.89
CA ILE A 135 12.93 0.88 -7.17
C ILE A 135 13.06 2.40 -7.25
N SER A 136 12.05 3.14 -6.80
CA SER A 136 12.05 4.60 -6.86
C SER A 136 12.95 5.26 -5.82
N GLY A 137 13.17 4.58 -4.68
CA GLY A 137 13.97 5.06 -3.55
C GLY A 137 15.46 4.68 -3.63
N VAL A 138 15.80 3.56 -4.25
CA VAL A 138 17.19 3.11 -4.46
C VAL A 138 17.84 3.80 -5.65
N ARG A 139 17.06 4.25 -6.64
CA ARG A 139 17.60 4.99 -7.80
C ARG A 139 18.26 6.30 -7.32
N PRO A 140 19.56 6.50 -7.58
CA PRO A 140 20.22 7.79 -7.33
C PRO A 140 19.52 8.88 -8.14
N LYS A 141 19.43 10.10 -7.62
CA LYS A 141 19.17 11.27 -8.47
C LYS A 141 20.29 11.31 -9.51
N GLN A 142 20.00 10.92 -10.75
CA GLN A 142 20.84 11.32 -11.89
C GLN A 142 20.68 12.84 -11.97
N GLY A 143 21.73 13.54 -11.54
CA GLY A 143 21.83 15.00 -11.57
C GLY A 143 21.91 15.52 -12.99
#